data_AF-A0A524IMG0-F1
#
_entry.id   AF-A0A524IMG0-F1
#
_cell.length_a   1.000
_cell.length_b   1.000
_cell.length_c   1.000
_cell.angle_alpha   90.00
_cell.angle_beta   90.00
_cell.angle_gamma   90.00
#
_symmetry.space_group_name_H-M   'P 1'
#
loop_
_entity.id
_entity.type
_entity.pdbx_description
1 polymer ?
#
loop_
_entity_poly.entity_id
_entity_poly.type
_entity_poly.pdbx_seq_one_letter_code
_entity_poly.pdbx_strand_id
1 'polypeptide(L)'
;MRHSQSSTRNPAIKDWTNKYAKRTNLQFFSEAFASLEKQGIGNQGLMTVGLIGSRDVPGHTLRTAQAMLRWDLRPSYWSHVFVVAAPVTTRTSMRSLPILEVPLHPRNGVFPKPECNGINEGTLGQYENKDIDANVGLVAVSMSEEEVRKLKRRAVNWNQDRVRYNFWDMLGAWQSYLWSQGAKRNPLREGMPIAASSYIEYVFEGLGLGVTPGASEHNSAPEHLWNAACWWHKAFKEDNRKIAGMFVARDPGCAMLRPNQ
;
A
#
# COMPACT_ATOMS: atom_id res chain seq x y z
N MET A 1 18.71 1.45 12.53
CA MET A 1 17.43 0.73 12.32
C MET A 1 16.65 0.88 13.60
N ARG A 2 15.47 1.52 13.61
CA ARG A 2 14.68 1.65 14.84
C ARG A 2 14.05 0.28 15.15
N HIS A 3 14.08 -0.15 16.40
CA HIS A 3 13.47 -1.42 16.82
C HIS A 3 12.04 -1.16 17.32
N SER A 4 11.10 -2.02 16.92
CA SER A 4 9.75 -1.97 17.49
C SER A 4 9.81 -2.35 18.97
N GLN A 5 9.06 -1.64 19.81
CA GLN A 5 8.85 -1.99 21.22
C GLN A 5 7.84 -3.14 21.42
N SER A 6 7.30 -3.73 20.34
CA SER A 6 6.36 -4.85 20.42
C SER A 6 7.02 -6.18 20.09
N SER A 7 6.93 -7.13 21.01
CA SER A 7 7.27 -8.54 20.79
C SER A 7 6.11 -9.33 20.17
N THR A 8 4.89 -8.78 20.17
CA THR A 8 3.70 -9.43 19.63
C THR A 8 3.17 -8.68 18.41
N ARG A 9 2.58 -9.45 17.48
CA ARG A 9 1.91 -8.90 16.31
C ARG A 9 0.62 -8.21 16.73
N ASN A 10 0.30 -7.09 16.10
CA ASN A 10 -0.90 -6.31 16.34
C ASN A 10 -2.16 -7.21 16.20
N PRO A 11 -2.92 -7.45 17.28
CA PRO A 11 -4.11 -8.30 17.24
C PRO A 11 -5.25 -7.68 16.42
N ALA A 12 -5.20 -6.37 16.13
CA ALA A 12 -6.16 -5.69 15.27
C ALA A 12 -5.91 -5.90 13.78
N ILE A 13 -4.80 -6.55 13.39
CA ILE A 13 -4.55 -7.01 12.02
C ILE A 13 -5.02 -8.46 11.88
N LYS A 14 -6.13 -8.68 11.18
CA LYS A 14 -6.76 -10.01 11.06
C LYS A 14 -6.39 -10.69 9.74
N ASP A 15 -6.01 -11.96 9.85
CA ASP A 15 -5.80 -12.83 8.69
C ASP A 15 -7.13 -13.43 8.23
N TRP A 16 -7.54 -13.07 7.02
CA TRP A 16 -8.77 -13.51 6.38
C TRP A 16 -8.52 -14.48 5.22
N THR A 17 -7.28 -14.97 5.07
CA THR A 17 -6.86 -15.81 3.95
C THR A 17 -7.78 -17.01 3.73
N ASN A 18 -8.06 -17.77 4.79
CA ASN A 18 -8.94 -18.95 4.69
C ASN A 18 -10.39 -18.57 4.34
N LYS A 19 -10.91 -17.47 4.90
CA LYS A 19 -12.29 -17.00 4.67
C LYS A 19 -12.51 -16.53 3.22
N TYR A 20 -11.49 -16.00 2.56
CA TYR A 20 -11.58 -15.40 1.22
C TYR A 20 -10.73 -16.10 0.15
N ALA A 21 -10.23 -17.31 0.43
CA ALA A 21 -9.40 -18.06 -0.51
C ALA A 21 -10.03 -18.15 -1.91
N LYS A 22 -11.35 -18.38 -1.98
CA LYS A 22 -12.10 -18.49 -3.25
C LYS A 22 -12.86 -17.22 -3.66
N ARG A 23 -13.00 -16.23 -2.77
CA ARG A 23 -13.78 -15.00 -2.99
C ARG A 23 -13.02 -13.97 -3.81
N THR A 24 -13.73 -13.06 -4.46
CA THR A 24 -13.12 -11.97 -5.24
C THR A 24 -12.48 -10.93 -4.34
N ASN A 25 -11.57 -10.12 -4.88
CA ASN A 25 -10.94 -9.03 -4.12
C ASN A 25 -11.96 -7.95 -3.72
N LEU A 26 -12.95 -7.65 -4.57
CA LEU A 26 -14.01 -6.69 -4.24
C LEU A 26 -14.89 -7.16 -3.07
N GLN A 27 -15.17 -8.46 -2.97
CA GLN A 27 -15.87 -9.03 -1.81
C GLN A 27 -15.04 -8.87 -0.52
N PHE A 28 -13.72 -9.08 -0.59
CA PHE A 28 -12.83 -8.81 0.53
C PHE A 28 -12.89 -7.34 0.96
N PHE A 29 -12.71 -6.40 0.04
CA PHE A 29 -12.70 -4.97 0.37
C PHE A 29 -14.05 -4.51 0.93
N SER A 30 -15.17 -4.95 0.35
CA SER A 30 -16.51 -4.62 0.86
C SER A 30 -16.70 -5.00 2.33
N GLU A 31 -16.37 -6.25 2.68
CA GLU A 31 -16.49 -6.71 4.07
C GLU A 31 -15.40 -6.12 4.97
N ALA A 32 -14.23 -5.78 4.40
CA ALA A 32 -13.16 -5.13 5.14
C ALA A 32 -13.55 -3.72 5.57
N PHE A 33 -14.11 -2.90 4.67
CA PHE A 33 -14.65 -1.58 5.02
C PHE A 33 -15.72 -1.67 6.10
N ALA A 34 -16.70 -2.56 5.94
CA ALA A 34 -17.76 -2.75 6.93
C ALA A 34 -17.22 -3.19 8.31
N SER A 35 -16.16 -4.00 8.34
CA SER A 35 -15.52 -4.42 9.59
C SER A 35 -14.72 -3.30 10.26
N LEU A 36 -14.09 -2.41 9.49
CA LEU A 36 -13.40 -1.22 10.03
C LEU A 36 -14.43 -0.21 10.57
N GLU A 37 -15.51 0.03 9.84
CA GLU A 37 -16.61 0.91 10.27
C GLU A 37 -17.22 0.45 11.60
N LYS A 38 -17.48 -0.86 11.76
CA LYS A 38 -17.96 -1.43 13.04
C LYS A 38 -16.98 -1.25 14.20
N GLN A 39 -15.69 -1.07 13.93
CA GLN A 39 -14.67 -0.79 14.93
C GLN A 39 -14.52 0.72 15.21
N GLY A 40 -15.25 1.57 14.49
CA GLY A 40 -15.11 3.02 14.56
C GLY A 40 -13.79 3.55 14.01
N ILE A 41 -13.17 2.82 13.08
CA ILE A 41 -11.87 3.17 12.47
C ILE A 41 -12.04 3.29 10.95
N GLY A 42 -11.23 4.14 10.31
CA GLY A 42 -11.11 4.19 8.87
C GLY A 42 -12.04 5.18 8.16
N ASN A 43 -12.76 6.04 8.90
CA ASN A 43 -13.42 7.24 8.36
C ASN A 43 -14.28 6.96 7.11
N GLN A 44 -15.16 5.97 7.20
CA GLN A 44 -15.96 5.49 6.06
C GLN A 44 -15.08 5.09 4.88
N GLY A 45 -13.93 4.46 5.11
CA GLY A 45 -12.97 4.10 4.08
C GLY A 45 -12.08 5.24 3.54
N LEU A 46 -12.41 6.51 3.78
CA LEU A 46 -11.63 7.63 3.23
C LEU A 46 -10.21 7.68 3.82
N MET A 47 -9.20 7.79 2.95
CA MET A 47 -7.77 7.76 3.29
C MET A 47 -7.31 6.47 3.99
N THR A 48 -8.07 5.37 3.86
CA THR A 48 -7.56 4.04 4.22
C THR A 48 -6.55 3.57 3.18
N VAL A 49 -5.58 2.76 3.62
CA VAL A 49 -4.48 2.27 2.80
C VAL A 49 -4.79 0.87 2.31
N GLY A 50 -4.91 0.70 1.00
CA GLY A 50 -4.96 -0.61 0.37
C GLY A 50 -3.56 -1.13 0.10
N LEU A 51 -3.36 -2.44 0.27
CA LEU A 51 -2.15 -3.16 -0.11
C LEU A 51 -2.50 -4.22 -1.15
N ILE A 52 -1.68 -4.35 -2.17
CA ILE A 52 -1.84 -5.32 -3.25
C ILE A 52 -0.56 -6.10 -3.42
N GLY A 53 -0.67 -7.42 -3.56
CA GLY A 53 0.41 -8.31 -3.98
C GLY A 53 0.07 -8.97 -5.30
N SER A 54 0.59 -8.40 -6.38
CA SER A 54 0.38 -8.88 -7.73
C SER A 54 1.39 -9.97 -8.10
N ARG A 55 0.98 -10.83 -9.03
CA ARG A 55 1.76 -11.95 -9.59
C ARG A 55 2.20 -11.72 -11.04
N ASP A 56 1.84 -10.57 -11.59
CA ASP A 56 2.38 -10.07 -12.85
C ASP A 56 3.89 -9.78 -12.73
N VAL A 57 4.57 -9.58 -13.86
CA VAL A 57 6.02 -9.35 -13.89
C VAL A 57 6.44 -8.15 -13.00
N PRO A 58 5.75 -6.99 -13.04
CA PRO A 58 6.01 -5.89 -12.12
C PRO A 58 5.83 -6.29 -10.65
N GLY A 59 4.71 -6.92 -10.30
CA GLY A 59 4.37 -7.28 -8.93
C GLY A 59 5.35 -8.29 -8.34
N HIS A 60 5.67 -9.34 -9.09
CA HIS A 60 6.67 -10.34 -8.72
C HIS A 60 8.03 -9.70 -8.42
N THR A 61 8.47 -8.78 -9.30
CA THR A 61 9.76 -8.09 -9.18
C THR A 61 9.81 -7.23 -7.92
N LEU A 62 8.77 -6.42 -7.67
CA LEU A 62 8.70 -5.56 -6.48
C LEU A 62 8.62 -6.37 -5.18
N ARG A 63 7.86 -7.47 -5.17
CA ARG A 63 7.75 -8.35 -4.01
C ARG A 63 9.07 -9.04 -3.69
N THR A 64 9.75 -9.55 -4.72
CA THR A 64 11.07 -10.19 -4.58
C THR A 64 12.13 -9.19 -4.12
N ALA A 65 12.15 -7.99 -4.68
CA ALA A 65 13.09 -6.94 -4.31
C ALA A 65 12.99 -6.57 -2.81
N GLN A 66 11.80 -6.62 -2.24
CA GLN A 66 11.56 -6.34 -0.82
C GLN A 66 11.96 -7.47 0.14
N ALA A 67 12.42 -8.63 -0.36
CA ALA A 67 12.83 -9.75 0.50
C ALA A 67 13.92 -9.36 1.50
N MET A 68 14.80 -8.42 1.13
CA MET A 68 15.85 -7.89 2.00
C MET A 68 15.34 -7.12 3.22
N LEU A 69 14.05 -6.73 3.23
CA LEU A 69 13.42 -6.01 4.34
C LEU A 69 12.85 -6.96 5.40
N ARG A 70 12.85 -8.26 5.11
CA ARG A 70 12.26 -9.28 5.97
C ARG A 70 13.35 -10.16 6.58
N TRP A 71 13.15 -10.53 7.83
CA TRP A 71 14.07 -11.42 8.54
C TRP A 71 14.14 -12.82 7.94
N ASP A 72 13.06 -13.28 7.30
CA ASP A 72 12.96 -14.60 6.67
C ASP A 72 13.48 -14.63 5.23
N LEU A 73 13.93 -13.48 4.70
CA LEU A 73 14.37 -13.30 3.31
C LEU A 73 13.37 -13.79 2.26
N ARG A 74 12.09 -13.96 2.62
CA ARG A 74 11.04 -14.30 1.68
C ARG A 74 10.57 -13.05 0.95
N PRO A 75 10.06 -13.15 -0.28
CA PRO A 75 9.42 -12.03 -0.95
C PRO A 75 8.32 -11.39 -0.08
N SER A 76 8.14 -10.08 -0.20
CA SER A 76 7.03 -9.38 0.44
C SER A 76 5.70 -9.93 -0.07
N TYR A 77 4.66 -9.83 0.76
CA TYR A 77 3.30 -10.09 0.31
C TYR A 77 2.77 -8.99 -0.60
N TRP A 78 3.41 -7.81 -0.61
CA TRP A 78 2.87 -6.58 -1.18
C TRP A 78 3.80 -6.04 -2.26
N SER A 79 3.28 -5.80 -3.45
CA SER A 79 3.97 -5.09 -4.54
C SER A 79 3.58 -3.62 -4.60
N HIS A 80 2.36 -3.27 -4.16
CA HIS A 80 1.77 -1.96 -4.42
C HIS A 80 0.86 -1.53 -3.27
N VAL A 81 0.65 -0.22 -3.15
CA VAL A 81 -0.24 0.40 -2.16
C VAL A 81 -0.95 1.60 -2.76
N PHE A 82 -2.14 1.91 -2.23
CA PHE A 82 -2.95 3.06 -2.64
C PHE A 82 -3.73 3.63 -1.47
N VAL A 83 -4.27 4.84 -1.62
CA VAL A 83 -5.27 5.40 -0.69
C VAL A 83 -6.65 5.46 -1.33
N VAL A 84 -7.68 5.24 -0.54
CA VAL A 84 -9.08 5.38 -0.96
C VAL A 84 -9.47 6.86 -0.96
N ALA A 85 -9.94 7.38 -2.10
CA ALA A 85 -10.12 8.81 -2.32
C ALA A 85 -11.54 9.33 -2.05
N ALA A 86 -12.50 8.42 -1.83
CA ALA A 86 -13.89 8.75 -1.54
C ALA A 86 -14.45 7.91 -0.37
N PRO A 87 -15.42 8.46 0.40
CA PRO A 87 -16.13 7.68 1.40
C PRO A 87 -16.90 6.49 0.80
N VAL A 88 -16.91 5.39 1.55
CA VAL A 88 -17.66 4.17 1.33
C VAL A 88 -18.99 4.30 2.08
N THR A 89 -20.07 4.25 1.32
CA THR A 89 -21.45 4.28 1.81
C THR A 89 -22.16 3.00 1.35
N THR A 90 -23.38 2.78 1.84
CA THR A 90 -24.22 1.65 1.39
C THR A 90 -24.54 1.66 -0.10
N ARG A 91 -24.41 2.81 -0.78
CA ARG A 91 -24.64 2.96 -2.23
C ARG A 91 -23.35 2.89 -3.06
N THR A 92 -22.19 2.83 -2.40
CA THR A 92 -20.91 2.87 -3.09
C THR A 92 -20.61 1.53 -3.77
N SER A 93 -20.47 1.54 -5.09
CA SER A 93 -19.98 0.37 -5.83
C SER A 93 -18.48 0.20 -5.59
N MET A 94 -18.08 -0.96 -5.06
CA MET A 94 -16.67 -1.27 -4.82
C MET A 94 -15.85 -1.24 -6.12
N ARG A 95 -16.44 -1.64 -7.25
CA ARG A 95 -15.74 -1.63 -8.54
C ARG A 95 -15.33 -0.21 -8.96
N SER A 96 -16.19 0.78 -8.71
CA SER A 96 -15.97 2.17 -9.11
C SER A 96 -15.44 3.04 -7.98
N LEU A 97 -15.05 2.46 -6.83
CA LEU A 97 -14.54 3.22 -5.69
C LEU A 97 -13.23 3.92 -6.10
N PRO A 98 -13.17 5.27 -6.06
CA PRO A 98 -11.98 6.02 -6.47
C PRO A 98 -10.80 5.77 -5.53
N ILE A 99 -9.62 5.60 -6.11
CA ILE A 99 -8.34 5.46 -5.40
C ILE A 99 -7.30 6.42 -5.98
N LEU A 100 -6.31 6.78 -5.16
CA LEU A 100 -5.11 7.50 -5.58
C LEU A 100 -3.89 6.64 -5.33
N GLU A 101 -3.01 6.59 -6.32
CA GLU A 101 -1.86 5.70 -6.32
C GLU A 101 -0.72 6.24 -7.17
N VAL A 102 0.48 5.67 -7.00
CA VAL A 102 1.60 5.86 -7.90
C VAL A 102 2.05 4.49 -8.40
N PRO A 103 1.38 3.93 -9.42
CA PRO A 103 1.65 2.58 -9.90
C PRO A 103 2.88 2.56 -10.80
N LEU A 104 3.65 1.47 -10.76
CA LEU A 104 4.77 1.26 -11.69
C LEU A 104 4.28 1.21 -13.15
N HIS A 105 3.10 0.60 -13.35
CA HIS A 105 2.35 0.57 -14.61
C HIS A 105 0.87 0.88 -14.33
N PRO A 106 0.33 2.01 -14.81
CA PRO A 106 -1.09 2.33 -14.64
C PRO A 106 -2.00 1.32 -15.33
N ARG A 107 -2.94 0.72 -14.58
CA ARG A 107 -3.90 -0.27 -15.10
C ARG A 107 -5.13 0.34 -15.77
N ASN A 108 -5.35 1.65 -15.62
CA ASN A 108 -6.34 2.39 -16.40
C ASN A 108 -5.90 2.60 -17.87
N GLY A 109 -4.65 2.29 -18.22
CA GLY A 109 -4.10 2.58 -19.56
C GLY A 109 -3.83 4.07 -19.80
N VAL A 110 -3.94 4.90 -18.76
CA VAL A 110 -3.72 6.35 -18.85
C VAL A 110 -2.43 6.67 -18.12
N PHE A 111 -1.46 7.22 -18.85
CA PHE A 111 -0.24 7.72 -18.24
C PHE A 111 -0.54 9.01 -17.45
N PRO A 112 -0.07 9.15 -16.20
CA PRO A 112 -0.28 10.37 -15.42
C PRO A 112 0.30 11.58 -16.14
N LYS A 113 -0.40 12.71 -16.04
CA LYS A 113 0.13 13.95 -16.60
C LYS A 113 1.42 14.35 -15.85
N PRO A 114 2.43 14.93 -16.53
CA PRO A 114 3.70 15.28 -15.90
C PRO A 114 3.57 16.12 -14.62
N GLU A 115 2.59 17.04 -14.58
CA GLU A 115 2.29 17.92 -13.45
C GLU A 115 1.77 17.19 -12.20
N CYS A 116 1.25 15.97 -12.35
CA CYS A 116 0.72 15.14 -11.27
C CYS A 116 1.82 14.36 -10.53
N ASN A 117 3.09 14.55 -10.90
CA ASN A 117 4.23 13.88 -10.26
C ASN A 117 4.04 12.34 -10.19
N GLY A 118 3.49 11.71 -11.22
CA GLY A 118 3.26 10.26 -11.25
C GLY A 118 2.04 9.76 -10.46
N ILE A 119 1.33 10.64 -9.75
CA ILE A 119 0.06 10.30 -9.09
C ILE A 119 -1.01 10.04 -10.14
N ASN A 120 -1.66 8.89 -10.01
CA ASN A 120 -2.69 8.40 -10.89
C ASN A 120 -4.02 8.27 -10.15
N GLU A 121 -5.10 8.64 -10.84
CA GLU A 121 -6.46 8.37 -10.40
C GLU A 121 -6.93 7.02 -10.96
N GLY A 122 -7.31 6.12 -10.05
CA GLY A 122 -7.75 4.77 -10.38
C GLY A 122 -9.09 4.42 -9.75
N THR A 123 -9.50 3.18 -9.97
CA THR A 123 -10.65 2.60 -9.27
C THR A 123 -10.27 1.27 -8.66
N LEU A 124 -10.86 0.92 -7.53
CA LEU A 124 -10.59 -0.34 -6.85
C LEU A 124 -10.90 -1.58 -7.74
N GLY A 125 -11.79 -1.44 -8.73
CA GLY A 125 -12.06 -2.46 -9.74
C GLY A 125 -10.84 -2.91 -10.56
N GLN A 126 -9.80 -2.08 -10.67
CA GLN A 126 -8.54 -2.42 -11.34
C GLN A 126 -7.76 -3.55 -10.64
N TYR A 127 -8.13 -3.85 -9.39
CA TYR A 127 -7.51 -4.88 -8.55
C TYR A 127 -8.49 -6.03 -8.22
N GLU A 128 -9.55 -6.20 -9.01
CA GLU A 128 -10.56 -7.24 -8.78
C GLU A 128 -10.04 -8.66 -9.01
N ASN A 129 -9.15 -8.83 -9.99
CA ASN A 129 -8.69 -10.14 -10.45
C ASN A 129 -7.79 -10.78 -9.38
N LYS A 130 -8.35 -11.72 -8.61
CA LYS A 130 -7.65 -12.43 -7.53
C LYS A 130 -6.51 -13.34 -8.00
N ASP A 131 -6.46 -13.69 -9.29
CA ASP A 131 -5.42 -14.58 -9.81
C ASP A 131 -4.15 -13.79 -10.15
N ILE A 132 -4.33 -12.54 -10.61
CA ILE A 132 -3.27 -11.54 -10.80
C ILE A 132 -2.93 -10.89 -9.45
N ASP A 133 -3.90 -10.31 -8.75
CA ASP A 133 -3.76 -9.63 -7.45
C ASP A 133 -4.08 -10.60 -6.33
N ALA A 134 -3.21 -11.59 -6.17
CA ALA A 134 -3.41 -12.72 -5.28
C ALA A 134 -3.48 -12.31 -3.81
N ASN A 135 -2.67 -11.34 -3.41
CA ASN A 135 -2.70 -10.83 -2.04
C ASN A 135 -3.38 -9.46 -2.01
N VAL A 136 -4.26 -9.27 -1.03
CA VAL A 136 -4.93 -7.99 -0.80
C VAL A 136 -4.96 -7.67 0.69
N GLY A 137 -4.81 -6.40 1.03
CA GLY A 137 -4.84 -5.90 2.40
C GLY A 137 -5.55 -4.55 2.46
N LEU A 138 -6.16 -4.27 3.60
CA LEU A 138 -6.73 -2.96 3.91
C LEU A 138 -6.35 -2.59 5.34
N VAL A 139 -5.71 -1.45 5.50
CA VAL A 139 -5.25 -0.92 6.78
C VAL A 139 -5.81 0.48 6.99
N ALA A 140 -6.23 0.76 8.21
CA ALA A 140 -6.77 2.04 8.60
C ALA A 140 -6.17 2.50 9.92
N VAL A 141 -5.96 3.81 10.02
CA VAL A 141 -5.56 4.52 11.23
C VAL A 141 -6.74 5.36 11.72
N SER A 142 -6.96 5.41 13.03
CA SER A 142 -7.96 6.30 13.61
C SER A 142 -7.52 7.76 13.44
N MET A 143 -8.41 8.57 12.88
CA MET A 143 -8.16 9.98 12.59
C MET A 143 -9.44 10.77 12.85
N SER A 144 -9.33 12.06 13.15
CA SER A 144 -10.49 12.95 13.19
C SER A 144 -10.96 13.31 11.79
N GLU A 145 -12.18 13.82 11.64
CA GLU A 145 -12.66 14.27 10.32
C GLU A 145 -11.80 15.40 9.74
N GLU A 146 -11.28 16.28 10.59
CA GLU A 146 -10.39 17.38 10.17
C GLU A 146 -9.07 16.84 9.62
N GLU A 147 -8.48 15.86 10.29
CA GLU A 147 -7.26 15.19 9.84
C GLU A 147 -7.46 14.51 8.49
N VAL A 148 -8.58 13.82 8.30
CA VAL A 148 -8.92 13.18 7.03
C VAL A 148 -9.08 14.20 5.90
N ARG A 149 -9.72 15.35 6.17
CA ARG A 149 -9.81 16.45 5.19
C ARG A 149 -8.43 17.00 4.85
N LYS A 150 -7.53 17.13 5.83
CA LYS A 150 -6.14 17.58 5.62
C LYS A 150 -5.37 16.59 4.75
N LEU A 151 -5.48 15.29 5.04
CA LEU A 151 -4.88 14.23 4.23
C LEU A 151 -5.40 14.24 2.80
N LYS A 152 -6.72 14.34 2.62
CA LYS A 152 -7.33 14.39 1.28
C LYS A 152 -6.82 15.58 0.47
N ARG A 153 -6.73 16.77 1.07
CA ARG A 153 -6.16 17.96 0.41
C ARG A 153 -4.70 17.74 0.01
N ARG A 154 -3.91 17.09 0.86
CA ARG A 154 -2.50 16.78 0.58
C ARG A 154 -2.35 15.73 -0.52
N ALA A 155 -3.19 14.70 -0.53
CA ALA A 155 -3.19 13.62 -1.51
C ALA A 155 -3.38 14.10 -2.96
N VAL A 156 -4.08 15.23 -3.14
CA VAL A 156 -4.30 15.88 -4.44
C VAL A 156 -3.41 17.10 -4.67
N ASN A 157 -2.54 17.46 -3.73
CA ASN A 157 -1.56 18.53 -3.88
C ASN A 157 -0.19 17.93 -4.22
N TRP A 158 0.03 17.60 -5.49
CA TRP A 158 1.12 16.76 -5.97
C TRP A 158 2.54 17.33 -5.80
N ASN A 159 2.68 18.65 -5.65
CA ASN A 159 3.96 19.36 -5.81
C ASN A 159 4.49 20.01 -4.52
N GLN A 160 3.83 19.81 -3.37
CA GLN A 160 4.18 20.51 -2.13
C GLN A 160 5.58 20.16 -1.60
N ASP A 161 6.10 18.97 -1.90
CA ASP A 161 7.42 18.50 -1.44
C ASP A 161 8.11 17.62 -2.49
N ARG A 162 8.21 18.14 -3.72
CA ARG A 162 8.75 17.39 -4.86
C ARG A 162 10.25 17.10 -4.74
N VAL A 163 10.97 17.89 -3.93
CA VAL A 163 12.40 17.65 -3.66
C VAL A 163 12.57 16.33 -2.91
N ARG A 164 11.73 16.08 -1.91
CA ARG A 164 11.78 14.83 -1.13
C ARG A 164 11.02 13.69 -1.80
N TYR A 165 9.89 13.99 -2.44
CA TYR A 165 9.00 13.02 -3.06
C TYR A 165 8.95 13.22 -4.58
N ASN A 166 10.08 12.98 -5.24
CA ASN A 166 10.13 12.92 -6.70
C ASN A 166 9.72 11.53 -7.19
N PHE A 167 8.41 11.29 -7.31
CA PHE A 167 7.93 9.96 -7.67
C PHE A 167 8.28 9.59 -9.11
N TRP A 168 8.48 10.56 -10.01
CA TRP A 168 8.94 10.27 -11.38
C TRP A 168 10.34 9.66 -11.40
N ASP A 169 11.25 10.18 -10.58
CA ASP A 169 12.60 9.63 -10.45
C ASP A 169 12.56 8.20 -9.89
N MET A 170 11.75 7.99 -8.84
CA MET A 170 11.52 6.66 -8.27
C MET A 170 10.95 5.69 -9.32
N LEU A 171 9.91 6.10 -10.08
CA LEU A 171 9.32 5.30 -11.14
C LEU A 171 10.34 4.94 -12.22
N GLY A 172 11.17 5.90 -12.66
CA GLY A 172 12.22 5.67 -13.64
C GLY A 172 13.27 4.64 -13.17
N ALA A 173 13.72 4.76 -11.92
CA ALA A 173 14.65 3.81 -11.32
C ALA A 173 14.06 2.39 -11.27
N TRP A 174 12.81 2.25 -10.82
CA TRP A 174 12.14 0.96 -10.73
C TRP A 174 11.80 0.33 -12.08
N GLN A 175 11.39 1.14 -13.06
CA GLN A 175 11.20 0.65 -14.43
C GLN A 175 12.53 0.16 -15.02
N SER A 176 13.61 0.90 -14.79
CA SER A 176 14.93 0.48 -15.26
C SER A 176 15.38 -0.83 -14.60
N TYR A 177 15.14 -0.99 -13.30
CA TYR A 177 15.39 -2.25 -12.60
C TYR A 177 14.58 -3.41 -13.19
N LEU A 178 13.27 -3.22 -13.39
CA LEU A 178 12.36 -4.22 -13.96
C LEU A 178 12.85 -4.74 -15.31
N TRP A 179 13.25 -3.84 -16.22
CA TRP A 179 13.66 -4.22 -17.58
C TRP A 179 15.09 -4.73 -17.68
N SER A 180 15.91 -4.52 -16.65
CA SER A 180 17.33 -4.91 -16.66
C SER A 180 17.57 -6.41 -16.49
N GLN A 181 16.54 -7.22 -16.22
CA GLN A 181 16.64 -8.68 -15.99
C GLN A 181 17.75 -9.07 -14.98
N GLY A 182 17.97 -8.25 -13.95
CA GLY A 182 18.98 -8.47 -12.92
C GLY A 182 20.35 -7.84 -13.20
N ALA A 183 20.54 -7.16 -14.33
CA ALA A 183 21.77 -6.41 -14.62
C ALA A 183 21.92 -5.16 -13.73
N LYS A 184 20.81 -4.55 -13.28
CA LYS A 184 20.83 -3.48 -12.28
C LYS A 184 20.70 -4.04 -10.87
N ARG A 185 21.33 -3.34 -9.93
CA ARG A 185 21.16 -3.58 -8.50
C ARG A 185 19.73 -3.23 -8.08
N ASN A 186 19.26 -3.89 -7.02
CA ASN A 186 17.96 -3.62 -6.43
C ASN A 186 17.91 -2.16 -5.91
N PRO A 187 16.99 -1.31 -6.39
CA PRO A 187 16.90 0.09 -5.98
C PRO A 187 16.77 0.30 -4.46
N LEU A 188 16.11 -0.62 -3.74
CA LEU A 188 16.02 -0.54 -2.26
C LEU A 188 17.39 -0.67 -1.57
N ARG A 189 18.35 -1.38 -2.18
CA ARG A 189 19.73 -1.45 -1.65
C ARG A 189 20.49 -0.14 -1.83
N GLU A 190 20.05 0.68 -2.78
CA GLU A 190 20.71 1.94 -3.16
C GLU A 190 20.04 3.16 -2.52
N GLY A 191 19.07 2.96 -1.62
CA GLY A 191 18.39 4.08 -0.98
C GLY A 191 17.18 4.60 -1.76
N MET A 192 16.76 3.91 -2.83
CA MET A 192 15.65 4.35 -3.68
C MET A 192 14.34 3.66 -3.29
N PRO A 193 13.33 4.41 -2.81
CA PRO A 193 12.10 3.82 -2.29
C PRO A 193 11.13 3.42 -3.40
N ILE A 194 10.13 2.60 -3.07
CA ILE A 194 9.02 2.29 -3.97
C ILE A 194 8.03 3.45 -3.97
N ALA A 195 7.81 4.05 -5.15
CA ALA A 195 7.01 5.26 -5.34
C ALA A 195 5.62 5.19 -4.70
N ALA A 196 4.92 4.06 -4.85
CA ALA A 196 3.61 3.83 -4.22
C ALA A 196 3.65 4.00 -2.69
N SER A 197 4.67 3.45 -2.04
CA SER A 197 4.81 3.53 -0.58
C SER A 197 5.24 4.92 -0.12
N SER A 198 6.17 5.55 -0.84
CA SER A 198 6.55 6.94 -0.62
C SER A 198 5.38 7.90 -0.79
N TYR A 199 4.41 7.58 -1.66
CA TYR A 199 3.19 8.37 -1.78
C TYR A 199 2.33 8.28 -0.51
N ILE A 200 2.22 7.10 0.13
CA ILE A 200 1.51 6.97 1.41
C ILE A 200 2.23 7.77 2.50
N GLU A 201 3.57 7.70 2.57
CA GLU A 201 4.35 8.53 3.49
C GLU A 201 4.11 10.01 3.26
N TYR A 202 4.19 10.45 2.01
CA TYR A 202 3.92 11.83 1.61
C TYR A 202 2.56 12.27 2.14
N VAL A 203 1.50 11.49 1.91
CA VAL A 203 0.14 11.82 2.37
C VAL A 203 0.11 11.93 3.90
N PHE A 204 0.55 10.89 4.61
CA PHE A 204 0.43 10.78 6.07
C PHE A 204 1.38 11.70 6.86
N GLU A 205 2.47 12.16 6.25
CA GLU A 205 3.33 13.20 6.80
C GLU A 205 2.58 14.51 7.05
N GLY A 206 1.47 14.75 6.34
CA GLY A 206 0.57 15.88 6.63
C GLY A 206 0.01 15.87 8.07
N LEU A 207 0.03 14.73 8.75
CA LEU A 207 -0.36 14.58 10.16
C LEU A 207 0.84 14.44 11.11
N GLY A 208 2.07 14.57 10.61
CA GLY A 208 3.28 14.24 11.38
C GLY A 208 3.39 12.77 11.74
N LEU A 209 2.64 11.89 11.07
CA LEU A 209 2.55 10.47 11.41
C LEU A 209 3.57 9.66 10.61
N GLY A 210 4.53 9.06 11.31
CA GLY A 210 5.49 8.12 10.72
C GLY A 210 4.84 6.77 10.41
N VAL A 211 4.42 6.56 9.16
CA VAL A 211 3.79 5.30 8.72
C VAL A 211 4.79 4.19 8.35
N THR A 212 6.09 4.47 8.39
CA THR A 212 7.19 3.54 8.10
C THR A 212 8.35 3.67 9.10
N PRO A 213 8.10 3.62 10.42
CA PRO A 213 9.09 3.94 11.46
C PRO A 213 10.32 3.02 11.47
N GLY A 214 10.26 1.85 10.82
CA GLY A 214 11.39 0.93 10.66
C GLY A 214 12.30 1.22 9.46
N ALA A 215 11.86 2.05 8.52
CA ALA A 215 12.68 2.46 7.38
C ALA A 215 13.74 3.48 7.82
N SER A 216 14.94 3.41 7.23
CA SER A 216 15.82 4.58 7.22
C SER A 216 15.15 5.68 6.40
N GLU A 217 15.44 6.95 6.70
CA GLU A 217 14.99 8.07 5.86
C GLU A 217 15.28 7.71 4.39
N HIS A 218 14.24 7.81 3.55
CA HIS A 218 14.29 7.56 2.10
C HIS A 218 14.16 6.11 1.59
N ASN A 219 13.91 5.10 2.44
CA ASN A 219 13.73 3.71 1.99
C ASN A 219 12.32 3.14 2.22
N SER A 220 11.27 3.86 1.78
CA SER A 220 9.90 3.36 1.86
C SER A 220 9.61 2.19 0.93
N ALA A 221 8.86 1.21 1.42
CA ALA A 221 8.35 0.09 0.62
C ALA A 221 7.02 -0.42 1.21
N PRO A 222 6.13 -1.05 0.41
CA PRO A 222 4.91 -1.67 0.93
C PRO A 222 5.13 -2.57 2.15
N GLU A 223 6.24 -3.32 2.20
CA GLU A 223 6.62 -4.13 3.37
C GLU A 223 6.87 -3.30 4.63
N HIS A 224 7.42 -2.08 4.50
CA HIS A 224 7.60 -1.17 5.65
C HIS A 224 6.25 -0.70 6.22
N LEU A 225 5.31 -0.31 5.36
CA LEU A 225 3.95 0.08 5.77
C LEU A 225 3.25 -1.08 6.47
N TRP A 226 3.39 -2.29 5.92
CA TRP A 226 2.83 -3.50 6.52
C TRP A 226 3.45 -3.83 7.87
N ASN A 227 4.77 -3.73 7.98
CA ASN A 227 5.49 -3.94 9.23
C ASN A 227 5.13 -2.88 10.27
N ALA A 228 4.88 -1.64 9.87
CA ALA A 228 4.38 -0.60 10.76
C ALA A 228 3.02 -1.00 11.36
N ALA A 229 2.08 -1.44 10.51
CA ALA A 229 0.76 -1.89 10.94
C ALA A 229 0.80 -3.12 11.87
N CYS A 230 1.69 -4.07 11.58
CA CYS A 230 1.83 -5.31 12.33
C CYS A 230 2.59 -5.13 13.65
N TRP A 231 3.70 -4.40 13.65
CA TRP A 231 4.66 -4.43 14.76
C TRP A 231 4.79 -3.11 15.48
N TRP A 232 4.46 -1.97 14.87
CA TRP A 232 4.61 -0.65 15.47
C TRP A 232 3.33 -0.07 16.05
N HIS A 233 2.30 -0.90 16.19
CA HIS A 233 1.00 -0.50 16.73
C HIS A 233 1.06 0.14 18.13
N LYS A 234 2.08 -0.15 18.95
CA LYS A 234 2.34 0.53 20.23
C LYS A 234 2.75 1.99 20.04
N ALA A 235 3.59 2.31 19.06
CA ALA A 235 3.97 3.68 18.74
C ALA A 235 2.76 4.50 18.27
N PHE A 236 1.89 3.92 17.43
CA PHE A 236 0.61 4.57 17.10
C PHE A 236 -0.25 4.84 18.33
N LYS A 237 -0.26 3.93 19.32
CA LYS A 237 -1.00 4.10 20.56
C LYS A 237 -0.43 5.23 21.42
N GLU A 238 0.89 5.42 21.43
CA GLU A 238 1.54 6.57 22.09
C GLU A 238 1.08 7.91 21.49
N ASP A 239 0.87 7.94 20.16
CA ASP A 239 0.27 9.07 19.45
C ASP A 239 -1.27 9.14 19.59
N ASN A 240 -1.86 8.36 20.51
CA ASN A 240 -3.30 8.23 20.72
C ASN A 240 -4.07 7.79 19.45
N ARG A 241 -3.44 6.98 18.60
CA ARG A 241 -4.03 6.40 17.39
C ARG A 241 -4.16 4.88 17.48
N LYS A 242 -5.24 4.36 16.90
CA LYS A 242 -5.47 2.93 16.67
C LYS A 242 -5.16 2.60 15.22
N ILE A 243 -4.47 1.48 14.99
CA ILE A 243 -4.24 0.94 13.65
C ILE A 243 -4.83 -0.47 13.57
N ALA A 244 -5.70 -0.69 12.60
CA ALA A 244 -6.44 -1.94 12.40
C ALA A 244 -6.52 -2.28 10.92
N GLY A 245 -6.74 -3.55 10.60
CA GLY A 245 -6.76 -3.96 9.21
C GLY A 245 -7.01 -5.45 9.02
N MET A 246 -7.22 -5.81 7.76
CA MET A 246 -7.47 -7.18 7.34
C MET A 246 -6.65 -7.48 6.11
N PHE A 247 -6.29 -8.74 5.92
CA PHE A 247 -5.54 -9.16 4.74
C PHE A 247 -5.87 -10.58 4.31
N VAL A 248 -5.57 -10.87 3.05
CA VAL A 248 -5.70 -12.16 2.40
C VAL A 248 -4.40 -12.39 1.64
N ALA A 249 -3.68 -13.46 1.96
CA ALA A 249 -2.44 -13.85 1.28
C ALA A 249 -2.64 -15.17 0.53
N ARG A 250 -3.19 -15.12 -0.70
CA ARG A 250 -3.40 -16.34 -1.52
C ARG A 250 -2.12 -16.88 -2.13
N ASP A 251 -1.14 -16.01 -2.32
CA ASP A 251 0.19 -16.35 -2.84
C ASP A 251 1.26 -15.77 -1.91
N PRO A 252 1.50 -16.39 -0.74
CA PRO A 252 2.57 -15.94 0.15
C PRO A 252 3.97 -16.21 -0.44
N GLY A 253 4.08 -17.13 -1.41
CA GLY A 253 5.35 -17.54 -2.02
C GLY A 253 5.85 -16.65 -3.16
N CYS A 254 5.03 -15.71 -3.64
CA CYS A 254 5.36 -14.86 -4.79
C CYS A 254 5.56 -15.68 -6.07
N ALA A 255 4.62 -16.57 -6.39
CA ALA A 255 4.65 -17.33 -7.63
C ALA A 255 4.29 -16.43 -8.83
N MET A 256 5.21 -16.25 -9.78
CA MET A 256 4.95 -15.53 -11.03
C MET A 256 3.87 -16.24 -11.85
N LEU A 257 2.91 -15.48 -12.40
CA LEU A 257 1.99 -15.99 -13.40
C LEU A 257 2.73 -16.29 -14.70
N ARG A 258 2.58 -17.50 -15.23
CA ARG A 258 3.15 -17.86 -16.54
C ARG A 258 2.24 -17.32 -17.65
N PRO A 259 2.77 -16.97 -18.84
CA PRO A 259 1.99 -16.40 -19.95
C PRO A 259 0.78 -17.24 -20.44
N ASN A 260 0.66 -18.50 -20.02
CA ASN A 260 -0.38 -19.46 -20.45
C ASN A 260 -1.27 -19.93 -19.27
N GLN A 261 -1.34 -19.16 -18.18
CA GLN A 261 -2.13 -19.49 -16.98
C GLN A 261 -3.10 -18.38 -16.61
#